data_AF-A0AA36I9Y2-F1
#
_entry.id   AF-A0AA36I9Y2-F1
#
_cell.length_a   1.000
_cell.length_b   1.000
_cell.length_c   1.000
_cell.angle_alpha   90.00
_cell.angle_beta   90.00
_cell.angle_gamma   90.00
#
_symmetry.space_group_name_H-M   'P 1'
#
loop_
_entity.id
_entity.type
_entity.pdbx_description
1 polymer ?
#
loop_
_entity_poly.entity_id
_entity_poly.type
_entity_poly.pdbx_seq_one_letter_code
_entity_poly.pdbx_strand_id
1 'polypeptide(L)'
;MLANPDVLKAEMEDVGRRLRALRKRAARRQSRPRQRSRGWRCAPASSTCMVVLVYSGGVAEVVAEFAQGRGWWKGRGALAGSADELREIAVEVEQAHDTLPLVQIAALHGDPVKAGLVSEPQMLAIIRWLVERSLYTWTEEQNTVHGVAPSRAQLVERALSAIPPLAPDAWRQKVHARIGASQRSQRRWLAKFRVRWGLRLGKGGAAATAYSVAREASPRSGLAGTVLKVPAGKPILGDPSSLGERRSHITYLASITHDAEVQLRLPQVLIGNERQFSAAMMRSLPTLPANVQDAWRRGKAASEAGSISTVQWLEILVAGIQAVLPATDWDEAFAAVGAVAEQSRLGRRLCDALEWQQVPTVPDGLPSVEAARMIFPKNMKVNLEALLHQEMETLKQRRAALKRQSKEAAKDQKLLAAKRQRLLKAAKGLSAADLELLLQRAQE
;
A
#
# COMPACT_ATOMS: atom_id res chain seq x y z
N MET A 1 -49.59 -33.61 -1.26
CA MET A 1 -49.40 -32.15 -1.32
C MET A 1 -49.00 -31.76 -2.73
N LEU A 2 -49.97 -31.40 -3.56
CA LEU A 2 -49.71 -30.92 -4.92
C LEU A 2 -49.33 -29.43 -4.82
N ALA A 3 -48.21 -29.05 -5.43
CA ALA A 3 -47.75 -27.66 -5.45
C ALA A 3 -48.84 -26.76 -6.07
N ASN A 4 -49.09 -25.61 -5.45
CA ASN A 4 -50.11 -24.66 -5.89
C ASN A 4 -49.83 -24.25 -7.36
N PRO A 5 -50.79 -24.41 -8.28
CA PRO A 5 -50.60 -24.11 -9.70
C PRO A 5 -50.16 -22.65 -9.97
N ASP A 6 -50.52 -21.71 -9.09
CA ASP A 6 -50.10 -20.31 -9.22
C ASP A 6 -48.60 -20.11 -8.95
N VAL A 7 -48.02 -20.90 -8.04
CA VAL A 7 -46.58 -20.88 -7.74
C VAL A 7 -45.79 -21.38 -8.95
N LEU A 8 -46.24 -22.50 -9.54
CA LEU A 8 -45.65 -23.08 -10.76
C LEU A 8 -45.69 -22.11 -11.94
N LYS A 9 -46.81 -21.39 -12.12
CA LYS A 9 -46.95 -20.38 -13.19
C LYS A 9 -45.98 -19.21 -13.00
N ALA A 10 -45.86 -18.69 -11.76
CA ALA A 10 -44.93 -17.60 -11.44
C ALA A 10 -43.45 -18.00 -11.66
N GLU A 11 -43.09 -19.24 -11.29
CA GLU A 11 -41.75 -19.78 -11.52
C GLU A 11 -41.44 -19.93 -13.01
N MET A 12 -42.37 -20.45 -13.81
CA MET A 12 -42.21 -20.58 -15.26
C MET A 12 -42.02 -19.22 -15.94
N GLU A 13 -42.77 -18.20 -15.53
CA GLU A 13 -42.59 -16.84 -16.03
C GLU A 13 -41.21 -16.25 -15.68
N ASP A 14 -40.73 -16.49 -14.46
CA ASP A 14 -39.41 -16.03 -14.04
C ASP A 14 -38.28 -16.72 -14.82
N VAL A 15 -38.38 -18.04 -15.00
CA VAL A 15 -37.47 -18.81 -15.86
C VAL A 15 -37.49 -18.27 -17.29
N GLY A 16 -38.67 -17.99 -17.84
CA GLY A 16 -38.83 -17.37 -19.16
C GLY A 16 -38.15 -15.99 -19.26
N ARG A 17 -38.29 -15.13 -18.24
CA ARG A 17 -37.59 -13.83 -18.16
C ARG A 17 -36.07 -14.02 -18.12
N ARG A 18 -35.56 -14.97 -17.33
CA ARG A 18 -34.12 -15.29 -17.24
C ARG A 18 -33.58 -15.80 -18.57
N LEU A 19 -34.30 -16.70 -19.25
CA LEU A 19 -33.95 -17.23 -20.57
C LEU A 19 -33.87 -16.14 -21.63
N ARG A 20 -34.86 -15.24 -21.69
CA ARG A 20 -34.81 -14.07 -22.59
C ARG A 20 -33.61 -13.16 -22.29
N ALA A 21 -33.32 -12.91 -21.02
CA ALA A 21 -32.15 -12.12 -20.62
C ALA A 21 -30.82 -12.80 -21.01
N LEU A 22 -30.71 -14.12 -20.87
CA LEU A 22 -29.55 -14.90 -21.27
C LEU A 22 -29.38 -14.93 -22.79
N ARG A 23 -30.44 -15.19 -23.56
CA ARG A 23 -30.42 -15.14 -25.03
C ARG A 23 -30.01 -13.77 -25.55
N LYS A 24 -30.54 -12.68 -24.95
CA LYS A 24 -30.12 -11.31 -25.28
C LYS A 24 -28.65 -11.04 -24.96
N ARG A 25 -28.10 -11.64 -23.91
CA ARG A 25 -26.66 -11.56 -23.57
C ARG A 25 -25.80 -12.39 -24.54
N ALA A 26 -26.26 -13.56 -24.95
CA ALA A 26 -25.58 -14.43 -25.90
C ALA A 26 -25.54 -13.80 -27.31
N ALA A 27 -26.68 -13.29 -27.79
CA ALA A 27 -26.75 -12.56 -29.06
C ALA A 27 -25.80 -11.35 -29.09
N ARG A 28 -25.73 -10.57 -27.99
CA ARG A 28 -24.77 -9.46 -27.84
C ARG A 28 -23.30 -9.90 -27.80
N ARG A 29 -23.02 -11.16 -27.44
CA ARG A 29 -21.66 -11.73 -27.48
C ARG A 29 -21.32 -12.22 -28.89
N GLN A 30 -22.29 -12.78 -29.60
CA GLN A 30 -22.12 -13.29 -30.97
C GLN A 30 -22.05 -12.16 -32.00
N SER A 31 -22.81 -11.06 -31.82
CA SER A 31 -22.77 -9.90 -32.72
C SER A 31 -21.56 -8.99 -32.53
N ARG A 32 -20.65 -9.31 -31.59
CA ARG A 32 -19.41 -8.57 -31.44
C ARG A 32 -18.38 -9.13 -32.43
N PRO A 33 -17.95 -8.37 -33.45
CA PRO A 33 -16.94 -8.84 -34.39
C PRO A 33 -15.72 -9.35 -33.62
N ARG A 34 -15.33 -10.59 -33.90
CA ARG A 34 -14.23 -11.31 -33.22
C ARG A 34 -12.84 -10.87 -33.68
N GLN A 35 -12.74 -9.84 -34.50
CA GLN A 35 -11.49 -9.33 -35.03
C GLN A 35 -10.76 -8.54 -33.94
N ARG A 36 -10.10 -9.27 -33.04
CA ARG A 36 -9.18 -8.70 -32.05
C ARG A 36 -7.85 -8.42 -32.74
N SER A 37 -7.79 -7.34 -33.51
CA SER A 37 -6.54 -6.70 -33.88
C SER A 37 -5.77 -6.33 -32.60
N ARG A 38 -4.56 -6.89 -32.40
CA ARG A 38 -3.50 -6.53 -31.41
C ARG A 38 -3.93 -6.16 -29.97
N GLY A 39 -5.12 -6.53 -29.52
CA GLY A 39 -5.62 -6.15 -28.18
C GLY A 39 -6.01 -4.68 -28.03
N TRP A 40 -6.00 -3.89 -29.11
CA TRP A 40 -6.34 -2.46 -29.08
C TRP A 40 -7.85 -2.23 -29.17
N ARG A 41 -8.33 -1.19 -28.48
CA ARG A 41 -9.73 -0.78 -28.50
C ARG A 41 -10.09 0.01 -29.75
N CYS A 42 -9.16 0.83 -30.23
CA CYS A 42 -9.27 1.61 -31.46
C CYS A 42 -7.88 1.73 -32.10
N ALA A 43 -7.84 1.94 -33.42
CA ALA A 43 -6.60 2.15 -34.14
C ALA A 43 -5.90 3.44 -33.65
N PRO A 44 -4.57 3.44 -33.44
CA PRO A 44 -3.82 4.63 -33.03
C PRO A 44 -4.02 5.80 -34.00
N ALA A 45 -4.06 5.53 -35.31
CA ALA A 45 -4.35 6.52 -36.35
C ALA A 45 -5.84 6.92 -36.49
N SER A 46 -6.74 6.48 -35.60
CA SER A 46 -8.17 6.82 -35.73
C SER A 46 -8.48 8.27 -35.34
N SER A 47 -9.50 8.87 -35.95
CA SER A 47 -9.98 10.21 -35.59
C SER A 47 -10.34 10.33 -34.11
N THR A 48 -10.77 9.24 -33.47
CA THR A 48 -11.04 9.22 -32.02
C THR A 48 -9.76 9.43 -31.21
N CYS A 49 -8.65 8.79 -31.59
CA CYS A 49 -7.34 8.99 -30.95
C CYS A 49 -6.80 10.40 -31.19
N MET A 50 -6.98 10.96 -32.39
CA MET A 50 -6.57 12.34 -32.70
C MET A 50 -7.32 13.37 -31.86
N VAL A 51 -8.63 13.18 -31.63
CA VAL A 51 -9.39 14.05 -30.71
C VAL A 51 -8.88 13.92 -29.28
N VAL A 52 -8.52 12.71 -28.82
CA VAL A 52 -7.91 12.51 -27.49
C VAL A 52 -6.55 13.23 -27.41
N LEU A 53 -5.73 13.17 -28.45
CA LEU A 53 -4.42 13.85 -28.51
C LEU A 53 -4.58 15.35 -28.27
N VAL A 54 -5.40 16.01 -29.09
CA VAL A 54 -5.64 17.47 -28.99
C VAL A 54 -6.20 17.85 -27.62
N TYR A 55 -7.20 17.11 -27.11
CA TYR A 55 -7.88 17.46 -25.87
C TYR A 55 -7.11 17.07 -24.60
N SER A 56 -6.06 16.26 -24.74
CA SER A 56 -5.10 15.96 -23.69
C SER A 56 -3.95 16.98 -23.62
N GLY A 57 -3.89 17.96 -24.54
CA GLY A 57 -2.79 18.90 -24.65
C GLY A 57 -1.58 18.35 -25.42
N GLY A 58 -1.80 17.41 -26.35
CA GLY A 58 -0.75 16.83 -27.18
C GLY A 58 0.05 15.71 -26.53
N VAL A 59 -0.43 15.11 -25.44
CA VAL A 59 0.31 14.07 -24.71
C VAL A 59 0.06 12.70 -25.32
N ALA A 60 0.97 12.19 -26.16
CA ALA A 60 0.81 10.92 -26.87
C ALA A 60 0.63 9.70 -25.96
N GLU A 61 1.29 9.67 -24.80
CA GLU A 61 1.09 8.66 -23.75
C GLU A 61 -0.36 8.61 -23.25
N VAL A 62 -1.06 9.76 -23.30
CA VAL A 62 -2.47 9.81 -22.95
C VAL A 62 -3.32 9.02 -23.94
N VAL A 63 -3.04 9.21 -25.22
CA VAL A 63 -3.71 8.53 -26.31
C VAL A 63 -3.39 7.04 -26.32
N ALA A 64 -2.16 6.65 -26.01
CA ALA A 64 -1.76 5.25 -25.95
C ALA A 64 -2.60 4.44 -24.94
N GLU A 65 -2.79 4.95 -23.72
CA GLU A 65 -3.65 4.28 -22.74
C GLU A 65 -5.13 4.25 -23.17
N PHE A 66 -5.60 5.30 -23.86
CA PHE A 66 -6.96 5.34 -24.41
C PHE A 66 -7.16 4.26 -25.47
N ALA A 67 -6.21 4.16 -26.41
CA ALA A 67 -6.20 3.20 -27.50
C ALA A 67 -6.10 1.76 -26.98
N GLN A 68 -5.34 1.54 -25.90
CA GLN A 68 -5.30 0.25 -25.22
C GLN A 68 -6.61 -0.09 -24.47
N GLY A 69 -7.44 0.91 -24.19
CA GLY A 69 -8.71 0.72 -23.49
C GLY A 69 -8.57 0.71 -21.96
N ARG A 70 -7.53 1.34 -21.40
CA ARG A 70 -7.43 1.55 -19.95
C ARG A 70 -8.69 2.29 -19.45
N GLY A 71 -9.25 1.88 -18.32
CA GLY A 71 -10.47 2.50 -17.78
C GLY A 71 -11.77 2.16 -18.54
N TRP A 72 -11.74 1.26 -19.54
CA TRP A 72 -12.96 0.80 -20.23
C TRP A 72 -13.51 -0.50 -19.60
N TRP A 73 -14.78 -0.48 -19.21
CA TRP A 73 -15.44 -1.64 -18.60
C TRP A 73 -15.90 -2.66 -19.64
N LYS A 74 -15.40 -3.90 -19.55
CA LYS A 74 -16.12 -5.20 -19.69
C LYS A 74 -15.24 -6.46 -19.89
N GLY A 75 -13.94 -6.42 -19.63
CA GLY A 75 -13.09 -7.62 -19.61
C GLY A 75 -12.20 -7.61 -18.38
N ARG A 76 -12.07 -8.77 -17.70
CA ARG A 76 -11.07 -8.96 -16.65
C ARG A 76 -9.70 -8.64 -17.25
N GLY A 77 -9.03 -7.63 -16.70
CA GLY A 77 -7.65 -7.29 -17.04
C GLY A 77 -7.46 -6.99 -18.53
N ALA A 78 -7.82 -5.78 -18.98
CA ALA A 78 -6.88 -5.14 -19.88
C ALA A 78 -5.61 -4.99 -19.04
N LEU A 79 -4.72 -5.99 -19.15
CA LEU A 79 -3.39 -5.91 -18.57
C LEU A 79 -2.84 -4.58 -19.09
N ALA A 80 -2.36 -3.75 -18.17
CA ALA A 80 -1.55 -2.62 -18.59
C ALA A 80 -0.51 -3.20 -19.54
N GLY A 81 -0.43 -2.63 -20.75
CA GLY A 81 0.56 -3.09 -21.71
C GLY A 81 1.93 -2.98 -21.12
N SER A 82 2.90 -3.65 -21.74
CA SER A 82 4.27 -3.30 -21.43
C SER A 82 4.47 -1.79 -21.69
N ALA A 83 5.41 -1.18 -20.98
CA ALA A 83 5.76 0.21 -21.25
C ALA A 83 6.18 0.41 -22.71
N ASP A 84 6.76 -0.62 -23.34
CA ASP A 84 7.17 -0.61 -24.74
C ASP A 84 5.97 -0.61 -25.68
N GLU A 85 4.92 -1.40 -25.42
CA GLU A 85 3.67 -1.36 -26.21
C GLU A 85 3.01 0.02 -26.16
N LEU A 86 3.00 0.67 -24.99
CA LEU A 86 2.48 2.03 -24.88
C LEU A 86 3.32 3.04 -25.66
N ARG A 87 4.65 2.87 -25.65
CA ARG A 87 5.58 3.73 -26.40
C ARG A 87 5.42 3.54 -27.90
N GLU A 88 5.25 2.32 -28.38
CA GLU A 88 4.95 2.01 -29.79
C GLU A 88 3.66 2.68 -30.25
N ILE A 89 2.58 2.57 -29.46
CA ILE A 89 1.30 3.22 -29.79
C ILE A 89 1.47 4.75 -29.80
N ALA A 90 2.21 5.32 -28.86
CA ALA A 90 2.46 6.77 -28.81
C ALA A 90 3.16 7.26 -30.08
N VAL A 91 4.20 6.54 -30.54
CA VAL A 91 4.91 6.84 -31.79
C VAL A 91 3.97 6.75 -32.99
N GLU A 92 3.10 5.73 -33.07
CA GLU A 92 2.13 5.60 -34.17
C GLU A 92 1.11 6.75 -34.17
N VAL A 93 0.68 7.22 -32.99
CA VAL A 93 -0.22 8.38 -32.86
C VAL A 93 0.46 9.66 -33.35
N GLU A 94 1.72 9.90 -32.97
CA GLU A 94 2.48 11.08 -33.39
C GLU A 94 2.69 11.09 -34.91
N GLN A 95 3.14 9.97 -35.49
CA GLN A 95 3.28 9.83 -36.94
C GLN A 95 1.96 10.05 -37.68
N ALA A 96 0.86 9.48 -37.16
CA ALA A 96 -0.46 9.68 -37.75
C ALA A 96 -0.89 11.15 -37.67
N HIS A 97 -0.60 11.85 -36.58
CA HIS A 97 -0.90 13.28 -36.43
C HIS A 97 -0.08 14.14 -37.40
N ASP A 98 1.21 13.87 -37.57
CA ASP A 98 2.11 14.64 -38.45
C ASP A 98 1.74 14.53 -39.93
N THR A 99 1.08 13.44 -40.31
CA THR A 99 0.58 13.23 -41.69
C THR A 99 -0.80 13.82 -41.94
N LEU A 100 -1.46 14.42 -40.94
CA LEU A 100 -2.80 14.99 -41.12
C LEU A 100 -2.75 16.27 -41.96
N PRO A 101 -3.67 16.43 -42.94
CA PRO A 101 -3.86 17.70 -43.63
C PRO A 101 -4.19 18.84 -42.64
N LEU A 102 -3.67 20.04 -42.90
CA LEU A 102 -3.89 21.22 -42.04
C LEU A 102 -5.37 21.50 -41.76
N VAL A 103 -6.25 21.25 -42.74
CA VAL A 103 -7.71 21.39 -42.61
C VAL A 103 -8.28 20.44 -41.54
N GLN A 104 -7.74 19.21 -41.44
CA GLN A 104 -8.16 18.26 -40.42
C GLN A 104 -7.63 18.64 -39.03
N ILE A 105 -6.39 19.15 -38.96
CA ILE A 105 -5.82 19.67 -37.71
C ILE A 105 -6.67 20.83 -37.17
N ALA A 106 -7.08 21.77 -38.04
CA ALA A 106 -7.99 22.85 -37.67
C ALA A 106 -9.35 22.32 -37.19
N ALA A 107 -9.91 21.32 -37.89
CA ALA A 107 -11.16 20.69 -37.51
C ALA A 107 -11.11 19.97 -36.14
N LEU A 108 -9.97 19.38 -35.78
CA LEU A 108 -9.76 18.76 -34.46
C LEU A 108 -9.78 19.79 -33.32
N HIS A 109 -9.27 21.01 -33.56
CA HIS A 109 -9.27 22.10 -32.58
C HIS A 109 -10.61 22.84 -32.49
N GLY A 110 -11.48 22.70 -33.50
CA GLY A 110 -12.82 23.27 -33.52
C GLY A 110 -13.86 22.38 -32.81
N ASP A 111 -14.92 22.01 -33.53
CA ASP A 111 -15.92 21.04 -33.06
C ASP A 111 -15.81 19.75 -33.89
N PRO A 112 -15.09 18.72 -33.39
CA PRO A 112 -14.87 17.47 -34.11
C PRO A 112 -16.16 16.75 -34.51
N VAL A 113 -17.28 17.02 -33.82
CA VAL A 113 -18.58 16.43 -34.14
C VAL A 113 -19.21 17.12 -35.34
N LYS A 114 -19.16 18.46 -35.40
CA LYS A 114 -19.64 19.21 -36.57
C LYS A 114 -18.79 18.95 -37.81
N ALA A 115 -17.49 18.73 -37.62
CA ALA A 115 -16.57 18.35 -38.69
C ALA A 115 -16.73 16.88 -39.15
N GLY A 116 -17.60 16.09 -38.52
CA GLY A 116 -17.83 14.69 -38.87
C GLY A 116 -16.68 13.74 -38.50
N LEU A 117 -15.70 14.18 -37.71
CA LEU A 117 -14.54 13.37 -37.30
C LEU A 117 -14.92 12.32 -36.25
N VAL A 118 -15.86 12.66 -35.35
CA VAL A 118 -16.39 11.75 -34.33
C VAL A 118 -17.88 11.97 -34.13
N SER A 119 -18.61 10.93 -33.75
CA SER A 119 -20.02 11.04 -33.37
C SER A 119 -20.19 11.67 -31.97
N GLU A 120 -21.36 12.25 -31.70
CA GLU A 120 -21.70 12.78 -30.38
C GLU A 120 -21.46 11.78 -29.21
N PRO A 121 -21.88 10.51 -29.31
CA PRO A 121 -21.58 9.51 -28.27
C PRO A 121 -20.09 9.25 -28.09
N GLN A 122 -19.28 9.30 -29.16
CA GLN A 122 -17.83 9.17 -29.08
C GLN A 122 -17.22 10.38 -28.34
N MET A 123 -17.64 11.60 -28.69
CA MET A 123 -17.16 12.83 -28.05
C MET A 123 -17.40 12.83 -26.54
N LEU A 124 -18.62 12.52 -26.11
CA LEU A 124 -18.96 12.42 -24.68
C LEU A 124 -18.17 11.31 -23.97
N ALA A 125 -17.82 10.24 -24.68
CA ALA A 125 -17.04 9.16 -24.11
C ALA A 125 -15.55 9.50 -24.00
N ILE A 126 -15.00 10.26 -24.96
CA ILE A 126 -13.64 10.82 -24.93
C ILE A 126 -13.48 11.75 -23.74
N ILE A 127 -14.32 12.80 -23.63
CA ILE A 127 -14.21 13.78 -22.55
C ILE A 127 -14.37 13.11 -21.18
N ARG A 128 -15.36 12.22 -21.03
CA ARG A 128 -15.53 11.47 -19.79
C ARG A 128 -14.30 10.66 -19.44
N TRP A 129 -13.66 10.02 -20.43
CA TRP A 129 -12.47 9.22 -20.18
C TRP A 129 -11.29 10.10 -19.74
N LEU A 130 -11.08 11.24 -20.38
CA LEU A 130 -10.03 12.21 -20.00
C LEU A 130 -10.21 12.70 -18.55
N VAL A 131 -11.44 13.09 -18.20
CA VAL A 131 -11.80 13.49 -16.83
C VAL A 131 -11.49 12.38 -15.84
N GLU A 132 -11.88 11.14 -16.15
CA GLU A 132 -11.68 10.02 -15.24
C GLU A 132 -10.21 9.60 -15.12
N ARG A 133 -9.41 9.70 -16.19
CA ARG A 133 -7.96 9.48 -16.13
C ARG A 133 -7.31 10.49 -15.19
N SER A 134 -7.59 11.77 -15.39
CA SER A 134 -7.05 12.85 -14.54
C SER A 134 -7.47 12.66 -13.08
N LEU A 135 -8.75 12.30 -12.85
CA LEU A 135 -9.23 11.97 -11.52
C LEU A 135 -8.54 10.75 -10.91
N TYR A 136 -8.25 9.72 -11.71
CA TYR A 136 -7.54 8.52 -11.26
C TYR A 136 -6.13 8.86 -10.79
N THR A 137 -5.33 9.54 -11.61
CA THR A 137 -3.95 9.95 -11.25
C THR A 137 -3.95 10.77 -9.97
N TRP A 138 -4.81 11.79 -9.88
CA TRP A 138 -4.92 12.61 -8.69
C TRP A 138 -5.34 11.79 -7.46
N THR A 139 -6.31 10.89 -7.60
CA THR A 139 -6.77 10.08 -6.46
C THR A 139 -5.71 9.05 -6.03
N GLU A 140 -4.93 8.52 -6.96
CA GLU A 140 -3.80 7.64 -6.67
C GLU A 140 -2.76 8.38 -5.82
N GLU A 141 -2.34 9.57 -6.26
CA GLU A 141 -1.44 10.46 -5.53
C GLU A 141 -1.95 10.78 -4.10
N GLN A 142 -3.23 11.13 -3.96
CA GLN A 142 -3.84 11.36 -2.65
C GLN A 142 -3.77 10.12 -1.74
N ASN A 143 -4.00 8.92 -2.28
CA ASN A 143 -3.96 7.70 -1.48
C ASN A 143 -2.53 7.24 -1.15
N THR A 144 -1.57 7.42 -2.06
CA THR A 144 -0.21 6.88 -1.92
C THR A 144 0.75 7.86 -1.25
N VAL A 145 0.69 9.14 -1.62
CA VAL A 145 1.59 10.17 -1.11
C VAL A 145 1.05 10.73 0.19
N HIS A 146 -0.23 11.11 0.22
CA HIS A 146 -0.81 11.78 1.39
C HIS A 146 -1.50 10.81 2.36
N GLY A 147 -1.75 9.57 1.93
CA GLY A 147 -2.48 8.59 2.74
C GLY A 147 -3.95 8.95 3.01
N VAL A 148 -4.49 9.91 2.25
CA VAL A 148 -5.87 10.43 2.43
C VAL A 148 -6.79 9.80 1.40
N ALA A 149 -7.99 9.42 1.83
CA ALA A 149 -9.07 9.04 0.94
C ALA A 149 -9.94 10.27 0.64
N PRO A 150 -9.94 10.81 -0.60
CA PRO A 150 -10.73 11.99 -0.91
C PRO A 150 -12.22 11.79 -0.69
N SER A 151 -12.88 12.83 -0.19
CA SER A 151 -14.33 12.84 -0.03
C SER A 151 -15.05 12.85 -1.39
N ARG A 152 -16.35 12.52 -1.38
CA ARG A 152 -17.19 12.63 -2.58
C ARG A 152 -17.14 14.04 -3.20
N ALA A 153 -17.22 15.08 -2.36
CA ALA A 153 -17.27 16.46 -2.83
C ALA A 153 -15.97 16.80 -3.57
N GLN A 154 -14.82 16.50 -2.98
CA GLN A 154 -13.51 16.69 -3.60
C GLN A 154 -13.35 15.91 -4.91
N LEU A 155 -13.79 14.65 -4.96
CA LEU A 155 -13.75 13.86 -6.20
C LEU A 155 -14.61 14.46 -7.31
N VAL A 156 -15.79 15.00 -6.98
CA VAL A 156 -16.68 15.64 -7.95
C VAL A 156 -16.10 16.97 -8.42
N GLU A 157 -15.64 17.81 -7.49
CA GLU A 157 -14.99 19.08 -7.77
C GLU A 157 -13.78 18.90 -8.69
N ARG A 158 -12.89 17.95 -8.35
CA ARG A 158 -11.72 17.61 -9.17
C ARG A 158 -12.11 17.06 -10.55
N ALA A 159 -13.19 16.29 -10.64
CA ALA A 159 -13.68 15.79 -11.92
C ALA A 159 -14.23 16.91 -12.82
N LEU A 160 -14.89 17.92 -12.23
CA LEU A 160 -15.38 19.08 -12.98
C LEU A 160 -14.24 19.98 -13.45
N SER A 161 -13.21 20.21 -12.62
CA SER A 161 -12.02 20.97 -13.03
C SER A 161 -11.13 20.23 -14.04
N ALA A 162 -11.26 18.90 -14.15
CA ALA A 162 -10.56 18.09 -15.13
C ALA A 162 -11.23 18.04 -16.52
N ILE A 163 -12.34 18.77 -16.73
CA ILE A 163 -12.95 18.89 -18.07
C ILE A 163 -11.99 19.68 -18.97
N PRO A 164 -11.58 19.16 -20.14
CA PRO A 164 -10.61 19.85 -20.99
C PRO A 164 -11.06 21.27 -21.37
N PRO A 165 -10.21 22.30 -21.17
CA PRO A 165 -10.58 23.68 -21.46
C PRO A 165 -10.78 23.91 -22.97
N LEU A 166 -10.06 23.17 -23.82
CA LEU A 166 -10.20 23.21 -25.28
C LEU A 166 -11.52 22.61 -25.80
N ALA A 167 -12.31 21.96 -24.96
CA ALA A 167 -13.58 21.39 -25.39
C ALA A 167 -14.63 22.48 -25.67
N PRO A 168 -15.39 22.39 -26.78
CA PRO A 168 -16.48 23.30 -27.06
C PRO A 168 -17.49 23.35 -25.91
N ASP A 169 -18.03 24.54 -25.65
CA ASP A 169 -18.91 24.79 -24.51
C ASP A 169 -20.10 23.86 -24.42
N ALA A 170 -20.72 23.54 -25.55
CA ALA A 170 -21.84 22.61 -25.61
C ALA A 170 -21.48 21.24 -25.01
N TRP A 171 -20.25 20.77 -25.22
CA TRP A 171 -19.77 19.50 -24.67
C TRP A 171 -19.37 19.63 -23.20
N ARG A 172 -18.72 20.73 -22.81
CA ARG A 172 -18.39 21.02 -21.41
C ARG A 172 -19.65 21.03 -20.55
N GLN A 173 -20.69 21.76 -20.98
CA GLN A 173 -21.97 21.82 -20.28
C GLN A 173 -22.65 20.45 -20.18
N LYS A 174 -22.66 19.66 -21.26
CA LYS A 174 -23.22 18.29 -21.24
C LYS A 174 -22.51 17.37 -20.24
N VAL A 175 -21.18 17.45 -20.13
CA VAL A 175 -20.41 16.66 -19.16
C VAL A 175 -20.57 17.20 -17.75
N HIS A 176 -20.55 18.52 -17.59
CA HIS A 176 -20.80 19.20 -16.32
C HIS A 176 -22.16 18.80 -15.73
N ALA A 177 -23.23 18.82 -16.53
CA ALA A 177 -24.57 18.39 -16.10
C ALA A 177 -24.62 16.92 -15.65
N ARG A 178 -23.82 16.04 -16.25
CA ARG A 178 -23.77 14.61 -15.89
C ARG A 178 -23.00 14.35 -14.60
N ILE A 179 -21.89 15.06 -14.38
CA ILE A 179 -21.04 14.91 -13.18
C ILE A 179 -21.64 15.71 -12.02
N GLY A 180 -22.07 16.95 -12.26
CA GLY A 180 -22.72 17.86 -11.30
C GLY A 180 -24.18 17.51 -10.97
N ALA A 181 -24.68 16.36 -11.40
CA ALA A 181 -26.03 15.90 -11.10
C ALA A 181 -26.26 15.66 -9.59
N SER A 182 -27.47 15.23 -9.22
CA SER A 182 -27.81 14.93 -7.81
C SER A 182 -26.81 13.99 -7.12
N GLN A 183 -26.75 14.06 -5.78
CA GLN A 183 -25.83 13.25 -4.98
C GLN A 183 -25.92 11.75 -5.28
N ARG A 184 -27.13 11.25 -5.58
CA ARG A 184 -27.36 9.84 -5.95
C ARG A 184 -26.70 9.48 -7.27
N SER A 185 -26.82 10.34 -8.28
CA SER A 185 -26.19 10.17 -9.60
C SER A 185 -24.67 10.22 -9.47
N GLN A 186 -24.14 11.16 -8.69
CA GLN A 186 -22.70 11.26 -8.40
C GLN A 186 -22.16 10.00 -7.73
N ARG A 187 -22.83 9.47 -6.70
CA ARG A 187 -22.43 8.20 -6.05
C ARG A 187 -22.40 7.04 -7.04
N ARG A 188 -23.40 6.95 -7.93
CA ARG A 188 -23.46 5.91 -8.97
C ARG A 188 -22.36 6.07 -10.00
N TRP A 189 -22.04 7.30 -10.41
CA TRP A 189 -20.93 7.57 -11.32
C TRP A 189 -19.58 7.23 -10.68
N LEU A 190 -19.31 7.68 -9.46
CA LEU A 190 -18.09 7.36 -8.71
C LEU A 190 -17.93 5.86 -8.45
N ALA A 191 -19.03 5.13 -8.21
CA ALA A 191 -18.97 3.67 -8.14
C ALA A 191 -18.51 3.06 -9.47
N LYS A 192 -19.08 3.49 -10.61
CA LYS A 192 -18.64 3.01 -11.93
C LYS A 192 -17.23 3.43 -12.29
N PHE A 193 -16.80 4.62 -11.89
CA PHE A 193 -15.44 5.11 -12.05
C PHE A 193 -14.45 4.19 -11.29
N ARG A 194 -14.65 3.99 -9.99
CA ARG A 194 -13.79 3.12 -9.17
C ARG A 194 -13.66 1.72 -9.74
N VAL A 195 -14.78 1.13 -10.16
CA VAL A 195 -14.75 -0.23 -10.68
C VAL A 195 -14.13 -0.31 -12.08
N ARG A 196 -14.19 0.78 -12.88
CA ARG A 196 -13.50 0.85 -14.18
C ARG A 196 -11.99 0.98 -14.07
N TRP A 197 -11.54 1.76 -13.10
CA TRP A 197 -10.13 2.06 -12.91
C TRP A 197 -9.45 1.16 -11.87
N GLY A 198 -10.17 0.18 -11.31
CA GLY A 198 -9.62 -0.69 -10.26
C GLY A 198 -9.28 0.06 -8.96
N LEU A 199 -9.77 1.29 -8.79
CA LEU A 199 -9.38 2.20 -7.71
C LEU A 199 -9.94 1.74 -6.35
N ARG A 200 -9.06 1.70 -5.35
CA ARG A 200 -9.37 1.33 -3.96
C ARG A 200 -9.11 2.52 -3.03
N LEU A 201 -10.14 3.30 -2.73
CA LEU A 201 -10.04 4.42 -1.78
C LEU A 201 -9.68 3.92 -0.38
N GLY A 202 -8.72 4.58 0.28
CA GLY A 202 -8.42 4.40 1.70
C GLY A 202 -7.75 3.07 2.08
N LYS A 203 -7.28 2.26 1.12
CA LYS A 203 -6.53 1.02 1.41
C LYS A 203 -5.02 1.21 1.46
N GLY A 204 -4.51 2.37 1.02
CA GLY A 204 -3.08 2.69 0.98
C GLY A 204 -2.56 3.34 2.27
N GLY A 205 -3.22 4.38 2.77
CA GLY A 205 -2.63 5.33 3.73
C GLY A 205 -2.21 4.78 5.08
N ALA A 206 -3.15 4.52 6.00
CA ALA A 206 -2.77 4.31 7.41
C ALA A 206 -1.78 3.16 7.63
N ALA A 207 -1.91 2.06 6.88
CA ALA A 207 -1.01 0.93 7.02
C ALA A 207 0.28 1.08 6.22
N ALA A 208 0.31 1.76 5.06
CA ALA A 208 1.56 1.95 4.31
C ALA A 208 2.39 3.12 4.85
N THR A 209 1.75 4.18 5.36
CA THR A 209 2.40 5.30 6.06
C THR A 209 2.92 4.84 7.44
N ALA A 210 2.15 4.06 8.21
CA ALA A 210 2.69 3.43 9.42
C ALA A 210 3.84 2.47 9.11
N TYR A 211 3.77 1.77 7.97
CA TYR A 211 4.85 0.87 7.51
C TYR A 211 6.08 1.62 7.00
N SER A 212 5.94 2.78 6.32
CA SER A 212 7.07 3.59 5.87
C SER A 212 7.76 4.30 7.04
N VAL A 213 6.99 4.88 7.96
CA VAL A 213 7.50 5.50 9.19
C VAL A 213 8.18 4.46 10.08
N ALA A 214 7.59 3.27 10.26
CA ALA A 214 8.23 2.19 11.01
C ALA A 214 9.49 1.64 10.32
N ARG A 215 9.53 1.62 8.97
CA ARG A 215 10.68 1.12 8.20
C ARG A 215 11.83 2.13 8.14
N GLU A 216 11.56 3.43 8.10
CA GLU A 216 12.58 4.48 8.16
C GLU A 216 13.15 4.66 9.57
N ALA A 217 12.36 4.42 10.63
CA ALA A 217 12.86 4.34 12.00
C ALA A 217 13.63 3.03 12.32
N SER A 218 13.57 2.04 11.42
CA SER A 218 14.07 0.67 11.63
C SER A 218 15.60 0.48 11.59
N PRO A 219 16.43 1.21 10.82
CA PRO A 219 17.86 0.90 10.76
C PRO A 219 18.60 1.12 12.08
N ARG A 220 18.05 1.94 12.99
CA ARG A 220 18.71 2.33 14.25
C ARG A 220 18.06 1.79 15.53
N SER A 221 16.83 1.27 15.48
CA SER A 221 16.06 0.93 16.69
C SER A 221 15.84 -0.57 16.94
N GLY A 222 16.11 -1.45 15.97
CA GLY A 222 15.92 -2.91 16.13
C GLY A 222 14.46 -3.37 16.28
N LEU A 223 13.48 -2.46 16.23
CA LEU A 223 12.06 -2.78 16.38
C LEU A 223 11.50 -3.44 15.11
N ALA A 224 10.92 -4.63 15.25
CA ALA A 224 10.16 -5.32 14.21
C ALA A 224 8.67 -5.36 14.61
N GLY A 225 7.79 -4.79 13.78
CA GLY A 225 6.35 -4.76 14.02
C GLY A 225 5.57 -5.65 13.06
N THR A 226 4.59 -6.40 13.57
CA THR A 226 3.61 -7.14 12.75
C THR A 226 2.25 -6.45 12.80
N VAL A 227 1.75 -6.00 11.65
CA VAL A 227 0.39 -5.43 11.56
C VAL A 227 -0.62 -6.56 11.34
N LEU A 228 -1.38 -6.90 12.38
CA LEU A 228 -2.52 -7.80 12.26
C LEU A 228 -3.67 -7.09 11.54
N LYS A 229 -3.76 -7.29 10.23
CA LYS A 229 -4.89 -6.80 9.42
C LYS A 229 -6.04 -7.81 9.49
N VAL A 230 -7.16 -7.44 10.11
CA VAL A 230 -8.43 -8.10 9.81
C VAL A 230 -8.90 -7.59 8.44
N PRO A 231 -9.03 -8.45 7.41
CA PRO A 231 -9.36 -7.99 6.07
C PRO A 231 -10.80 -7.45 6.00
N ALA A 232 -10.95 -6.13 6.03
CA ALA A 232 -12.22 -5.50 5.73
C ALA A 232 -12.59 -5.71 4.26
N GLY A 233 -13.61 -6.55 4.00
CA GLY A 233 -14.35 -6.51 2.74
C GLY A 233 -14.51 -7.79 1.94
N LYS A 234 -14.37 -8.98 2.52
CA LYS A 234 -15.39 -9.98 2.23
C LYS A 234 -16.43 -9.83 3.34
N PRO A 235 -17.72 -9.59 3.07
CA PRO A 235 -18.71 -9.92 4.08
C PRO A 235 -18.40 -11.37 4.43
N ILE A 236 -17.91 -11.60 5.65
CA ILE A 236 -18.02 -12.94 6.22
C ILE A 236 -19.52 -13.15 6.17
N LEU A 237 -19.97 -14.16 5.44
CA LEU A 237 -21.38 -14.47 5.33
C LEU A 237 -21.87 -14.65 6.78
N GLY A 238 -22.64 -13.70 7.31
CA GLY A 238 -23.06 -13.66 8.71
C GLY A 238 -22.35 -12.66 9.65
N ASP A 239 -21.51 -11.73 9.18
CA ASP A 239 -21.01 -10.63 10.05
C ASP A 239 -22.07 -9.52 10.16
N PRO A 240 -22.74 -9.36 11.33
CA PRO A 240 -23.85 -8.43 11.52
C PRO A 240 -23.39 -6.97 11.69
N SER A 241 -22.08 -6.70 11.60
CA SER A 241 -21.55 -5.42 12.02
C SER A 241 -22.09 -4.23 11.23
N SER A 242 -22.72 -3.31 11.97
CA SER A 242 -23.35 -2.12 11.41
C SER A 242 -22.32 -1.15 10.81
N LEU A 243 -22.79 -0.23 9.95
CA LEU A 243 -21.97 0.89 9.46
C LEU A 243 -21.44 1.78 10.60
N GLY A 244 -22.12 1.79 11.75
CA GLY A 244 -21.68 2.46 12.97
C GLY A 244 -20.45 1.77 13.56
N GLU A 245 -20.50 0.44 13.70
CA GLU A 245 -19.37 -0.38 14.21
C GLU A 245 -18.13 -0.31 13.31
N ARG A 246 -18.33 -0.22 12.00
CA ARG A 246 -17.20 -0.03 11.06
C ARG A 246 -16.62 1.37 11.10
N ARG A 247 -17.32 2.34 11.67
CA ARG A 247 -16.83 3.71 11.89
C ARG A 247 -16.28 3.90 13.30
N SER A 248 -16.48 2.94 14.21
CA SER A 248 -15.93 2.93 15.57
C SER A 248 -14.62 2.16 15.69
N HIS A 249 -13.90 1.91 14.58
CA HIS A 249 -12.64 1.19 14.65
C HIS A 249 -11.62 1.95 15.50
N ILE A 250 -11.16 1.27 16.55
CA ILE A 250 -9.98 1.62 17.33
C ILE A 250 -8.84 0.79 16.75
N THR A 251 -7.73 1.45 16.44
CA THR A 251 -6.46 0.81 16.10
C THR A 251 -5.66 0.65 17.38
N TYR A 252 -5.40 -0.59 17.78
CA TYR A 252 -4.54 -0.91 18.90
C TYR A 252 -3.13 -1.18 18.39
N LEU A 253 -2.17 -0.38 18.83
CA LEU A 253 -0.74 -0.63 18.66
C LEU A 253 -0.19 -1.02 20.02
N ALA A 254 0.36 -2.21 20.14
CA ALA A 254 1.04 -2.63 21.34
C ALA A 254 2.33 -3.33 20.97
N SER A 255 3.34 -3.13 21.81
CA SER A 255 4.42 -4.11 21.91
C SER A 255 3.83 -5.33 22.62
N ILE A 256 3.91 -6.48 21.96
CA ILE A 256 3.33 -7.74 22.45
C ILE A 256 4.49 -8.64 22.89
N THR A 257 4.35 -9.22 24.07
CA THR A 257 5.19 -10.28 24.61
C THR A 257 4.28 -11.38 25.17
N HIS A 258 4.77 -12.62 25.22
CA HIS A 258 4.04 -13.75 25.80
C HIS A 258 3.96 -13.69 27.33
N ASP A 259 4.77 -12.82 27.95
CA ASP A 259 4.83 -12.67 29.41
C ASP A 259 3.89 -11.57 29.92
N ALA A 260 2.97 -11.91 30.82
CA ALA A 260 1.98 -10.98 31.34
C ALA A 260 2.59 -9.81 32.16
N GLU A 261 3.68 -10.02 32.90
CA GLU A 261 4.32 -9.00 33.74
C GLU A 261 5.10 -7.99 32.90
N VAL A 262 5.78 -8.47 31.86
CA VAL A 262 6.46 -7.58 30.90
C VAL A 262 5.42 -6.86 30.03
N GLN A 263 4.34 -7.55 29.62
CA GLN A 263 3.25 -6.95 28.84
C GLN A 263 2.58 -5.77 29.55
N LEU A 264 2.51 -5.79 30.88
CA LEU A 264 2.01 -4.68 31.70
C LEU A 264 2.94 -3.47 31.67
N ARG A 265 4.24 -3.67 31.44
CA ARG A 265 5.26 -2.61 31.36
C ARG A 265 5.49 -2.11 29.93
N LEU A 266 5.05 -2.87 28.94
CA LEU A 266 5.19 -2.50 27.53
C LEU A 266 4.22 -1.38 27.13
N PRO A 267 4.65 -0.46 26.25
CA PRO A 267 3.81 0.62 25.78
C PRO A 267 2.63 0.06 24.96
N GLN A 268 1.44 0.48 25.35
CA GLN A 268 0.18 0.20 24.68
C GLN A 268 -0.43 1.51 24.21
N VAL A 269 -0.74 1.60 22.92
CA VAL A 269 -1.27 2.80 22.27
C VAL A 269 -2.59 2.44 21.61
N LEU A 270 -3.67 3.07 22.07
CA LEU A 270 -4.98 3.00 21.41
C LEU A 270 -5.18 4.27 20.57
N ILE A 271 -5.43 4.10 19.28
CA ILE A 271 -5.76 5.17 18.35
C ILE A 271 -7.21 5.02 17.92
N GLY A 272 -8.02 6.05 18.12
CA GLY A 272 -9.45 6.01 17.86
C GLY A 272 -9.94 7.40 17.56
N ASN A 273 -11.15 7.49 17.02
CA ASN A 273 -11.76 8.78 16.75
C ASN A 273 -12.42 9.37 18.00
N GLU A 274 -12.72 10.67 17.94
CA GLU A 274 -13.35 11.45 19.03
C GLU A 274 -14.69 10.85 19.51
N ARG A 275 -15.39 10.09 18.67
CA ARG A 275 -16.63 9.41 19.09
C ARG A 275 -16.37 8.23 20.02
N GLN A 276 -15.22 7.58 19.90
CA GLN A 276 -14.79 6.49 20.78
C GLN A 276 -14.01 7.02 21.99
N PHE A 277 -13.15 8.01 21.77
CA PHE A 277 -12.38 8.69 22.82
C PHE A 277 -12.91 10.10 23.01
N SER A 278 -14.06 10.19 23.67
CA SER A 278 -14.68 11.48 23.96
C SER A 278 -13.74 12.35 24.81
N ALA A 279 -13.86 13.67 24.70
CA ALA A 279 -13.11 14.59 25.53
C ALA A 279 -13.34 14.37 27.04
N ALA A 280 -14.48 13.80 27.44
CA ALA A 280 -14.74 13.42 28.83
C ALA A 280 -13.92 12.19 29.25
N MET A 281 -13.89 11.14 28.42
CA MET A 281 -13.07 9.95 28.66
C MET A 281 -11.58 10.29 28.68
N MET A 282 -11.11 11.11 27.74
CA MET A 282 -9.70 11.52 27.71
C MET A 282 -9.30 12.33 28.94
N ARG A 283 -10.24 13.06 29.55
CA ARG A 283 -10.04 13.79 30.82
C ARG A 283 -10.05 12.87 32.05
N SER A 284 -10.66 11.69 31.97
CA SER A 284 -10.69 10.72 33.08
C SER A 284 -9.53 9.71 33.04
N LEU A 285 -8.78 9.65 31.94
CA LEU A 285 -7.60 8.79 31.86
C LEU A 285 -6.47 9.35 32.74
N PRO A 286 -5.66 8.48 33.37
CA PRO A 286 -4.48 8.93 34.09
C PRO A 286 -3.59 9.75 33.15
N THR A 287 -2.90 10.72 33.73
CA THR A 287 -1.98 11.60 33.02
C THR A 287 -0.99 10.76 32.21
N LEU A 288 -0.84 11.06 30.92
CA LEU A 288 0.18 10.45 30.07
C LEU A 288 1.55 10.53 30.76
N PRO A 289 2.47 9.59 30.51
CA PRO A 289 3.85 9.69 31.01
C PRO A 289 4.46 11.07 30.71
N ALA A 290 5.19 11.65 31.67
CA ALA A 290 5.67 13.03 31.59
C ALA A 290 6.48 13.30 30.30
N ASN A 291 7.31 12.34 29.90
CA ASN A 291 8.09 12.40 28.66
C ASN A 291 7.22 12.53 27.39
N VAL A 292 6.07 11.83 27.34
CA VAL A 292 5.11 11.91 26.22
C VAL A 292 4.37 13.25 26.26
N GLN A 293 3.96 13.71 27.46
CA GLN A 293 3.32 15.00 27.62
C GLN A 293 4.23 16.15 27.19
N ASP A 294 5.49 16.13 27.59
CA ASP A 294 6.44 17.20 27.28
C ASP A 294 6.79 17.22 25.79
N ALA A 295 6.98 16.05 25.18
CA ALA A 295 7.15 15.95 23.73
C ALA A 295 5.91 16.45 22.97
N TRP A 296 4.70 16.13 23.45
CA TRP A 296 3.46 16.66 22.89
C TRP A 296 3.33 18.17 23.04
N ARG A 297 3.57 18.71 24.24
CA ARG A 297 3.51 20.17 24.48
C ARG A 297 4.49 20.91 23.59
N ARG A 298 5.72 20.43 23.45
CA ARG A 298 6.72 21.00 22.54
C ARG A 298 6.27 20.91 21.07
N GLY A 299 5.78 19.75 20.63
CA GLY A 299 5.28 19.57 19.27
C GLY A 299 4.07 20.46 18.96
N LYS A 300 3.18 20.66 19.93
CA LYS A 300 2.02 21.56 19.81
C LYS A 300 2.45 23.03 19.75
N ALA A 301 3.39 23.44 20.60
CA ALA A 301 3.90 24.81 20.65
C ALA A 301 4.71 25.18 19.39
N ALA A 302 5.41 24.22 18.79
CA ALA A 302 6.15 24.39 17.55
C ALA A 302 5.26 24.38 16.30
N SER A 303 4.01 23.92 16.40
CA SER A 303 3.07 23.90 15.27
C SER A 303 2.38 25.26 15.12
N GLU A 304 2.50 25.87 13.94
CA GLU A 304 1.86 27.16 13.62
C GLU A 304 0.34 27.15 13.85
N ALA A 305 -0.30 26.00 13.62
CA ALA A 305 -1.74 25.85 13.79
C ALA A 305 -2.17 25.50 15.23
N GLY A 306 -1.23 25.41 16.18
CA GLY A 306 -1.49 24.98 17.55
C GLY A 306 -2.09 23.57 17.65
N SER A 307 -1.98 22.77 16.60
CA SER A 307 -2.51 21.42 16.48
C SER A 307 -1.44 20.48 15.93
N ILE A 308 -1.47 19.22 16.34
CA ILE A 308 -0.50 18.21 15.93
C ILE A 308 -1.19 17.27 14.95
N SER A 309 -0.58 17.05 13.79
CA SER A 309 -1.06 16.06 12.82
C SER A 309 -0.93 14.63 13.35
N THR A 310 -1.65 13.67 12.76
CA THR A 310 -1.54 12.25 13.15
C THR A 310 -0.10 11.72 13.02
N VAL A 311 0.64 12.15 12.00
CA VAL A 311 2.04 11.72 11.79
C VAL A 311 2.94 12.25 12.91
N GLN A 312 2.86 13.55 13.19
CA GLN A 312 3.64 14.16 14.29
C GLN A 312 3.28 13.54 15.65
N TRP A 313 2.02 13.17 15.86
CA TRP A 313 1.61 12.45 17.08
C TRP A 313 2.26 11.07 17.17
N LEU A 314 2.32 10.32 16.07
CA LEU A 314 3.02 9.04 16.03
C LEU A 314 4.53 9.20 16.31
N GLU A 315 5.16 10.24 15.77
CA GLU A 315 6.57 10.56 16.05
C GLU A 315 6.80 10.87 17.53
N ILE A 316 5.92 11.66 18.16
CA ILE A 316 5.96 11.94 19.60
C ILE A 316 5.85 10.65 20.41
N LEU A 317 4.94 9.74 20.03
CA LEU A 317 4.79 8.46 20.71
C LEU A 317 6.03 7.58 20.55
N VAL A 318 6.59 7.49 19.34
CA VAL A 318 7.82 6.74 19.07
C VAL A 318 8.98 7.30 19.89
N ALA A 319 9.14 8.63 19.94
CA ALA A 319 10.17 9.28 20.75
C ALA A 319 9.97 9.01 22.25
N GLY A 320 8.72 9.03 22.74
CA GLY A 320 8.40 8.67 24.12
C GLY A 320 8.77 7.23 24.45
N ILE A 321 8.45 6.29 23.57
CA ILE A 321 8.81 4.87 23.70
C ILE A 321 10.34 4.71 23.69
N GLN A 322 11.02 5.37 22.74
CA GLN A 322 12.48 5.35 22.62
C GLN A 322 13.21 6.01 23.79
N ALA A 323 12.56 6.88 24.57
CA ALA A 323 13.15 7.42 25.79
C ALA A 323 13.08 6.42 26.95
N VAL A 324 12.04 5.58 27.00
CA VAL A 324 11.82 4.61 28.08
C VAL A 324 12.57 3.30 27.84
N LEU A 325 12.56 2.81 26.58
CA LEU A 325 13.13 1.50 26.25
C LEU A 325 14.64 1.40 26.59
N PRO A 326 15.52 2.34 26.21
CA PRO A 326 16.95 2.25 26.52
C PRO A 326 17.29 2.59 27.97
N ALA A 327 16.42 3.36 28.66
CA ALA A 327 16.66 3.79 30.03
C ALA A 327 16.34 2.71 31.07
N THR A 328 15.64 1.66 30.65
CA THR A 328 15.29 0.52 31.51
C THR A 328 16.22 -0.64 31.14
N ASP A 329 16.88 -1.23 32.13
CA ASP A 329 17.58 -2.49 31.91
C ASP A 329 16.55 -3.61 31.77
N TRP A 330 16.42 -4.14 30.56
CA TRP A 330 15.48 -5.21 30.24
C TRP A 330 16.13 -6.59 30.29
N ASP A 331 17.43 -6.69 30.55
CA ASP A 331 18.13 -7.98 30.47
C ASP A 331 17.57 -8.97 31.48
N GLU A 332 17.33 -8.54 32.72
CA GLU A 332 16.68 -9.38 33.73
C GLU A 332 15.25 -9.75 33.35
N ALA A 333 14.48 -8.80 32.81
CA ALA A 333 13.11 -9.04 32.39
C ALA A 333 13.03 -10.02 31.22
N PHE A 334 13.94 -9.92 30.25
CA PHE A 334 14.02 -10.85 29.12
C PHE A 334 14.59 -12.22 29.53
N ALA A 335 15.55 -12.25 30.46
CA ALA A 335 16.10 -13.49 31.00
C ALA A 335 15.02 -14.27 31.79
N ALA A 336 14.24 -13.57 32.61
CA ALA A 336 13.16 -14.15 33.41
C ALA A 336 12.08 -14.84 32.56
N VAL A 337 11.96 -14.49 31.27
CA VAL A 337 10.95 -15.01 30.34
C VAL A 337 11.54 -15.93 29.27
N GLY A 338 12.83 -16.25 29.39
CA GLY A 338 13.55 -17.14 28.47
C GLY A 338 13.80 -16.55 27.08
N ALA A 339 13.66 -15.24 26.90
CA ALA A 339 13.86 -14.59 25.59
C ALA A 339 15.34 -14.53 25.17
N VAL A 340 16.28 -14.62 26.12
CA VAL A 340 17.73 -14.43 25.88
C VAL A 340 18.50 -15.74 25.68
N ALA A 341 17.88 -16.78 25.12
CA ALA A 341 18.47 -18.13 24.94
C ALA A 341 18.94 -18.84 26.23
N GLU A 342 18.59 -18.33 27.40
CA GLU A 342 18.93 -18.88 28.71
C GLU A 342 17.67 -19.43 29.41
N GLN A 343 17.20 -20.60 28.97
CA GLN A 343 16.02 -21.26 29.56
C GLN A 343 16.18 -21.59 31.05
N SER A 344 17.44 -21.72 31.51
CA SER A 344 17.79 -21.91 32.91
C SER A 344 17.39 -20.74 33.82
N ARG A 345 17.03 -19.58 33.25
CA ARG A 345 16.70 -18.36 34.01
C ARG A 345 15.21 -18.02 33.99
N LEU A 346 14.36 -18.92 33.50
CA LEU A 346 12.91 -18.76 33.58
C LEU A 346 12.48 -18.57 35.04
N GLY A 347 11.70 -17.51 35.29
CA GLY A 347 11.26 -17.15 36.63
C GLY A 347 10.37 -18.23 37.24
N ARG A 348 10.52 -18.47 38.55
CA ARG A 348 9.80 -19.54 39.27
C ARG A 348 8.28 -19.45 39.11
N ARG A 349 7.72 -18.23 39.09
CA ARG A 349 6.28 -17.99 38.85
C ARG A 349 5.80 -18.53 37.50
N LEU A 350 6.60 -18.36 36.44
CA LEU A 350 6.25 -18.83 35.10
C LEU A 350 6.34 -20.36 35.04
N CYS A 351 7.35 -20.95 35.70
CA CYS A 351 7.44 -22.40 35.87
C CYS A 351 6.22 -22.94 36.64
N ASP A 352 5.83 -22.30 37.74
CA ASP A 352 4.67 -22.69 38.55
C ASP A 352 3.36 -22.58 37.74
N ALA A 353 3.18 -21.49 36.99
CA ALA A 353 2.00 -21.26 36.16
C ALA A 353 1.86 -22.25 34.99
N LEU A 354 2.98 -22.78 34.49
CA LEU A 354 3.03 -23.79 33.44
C LEU A 354 3.15 -25.23 33.98
N GLU A 355 3.10 -25.39 35.31
CA GLU A 355 3.26 -26.66 36.01
C GLU A 355 4.59 -27.38 35.67
N TRP A 356 5.65 -26.62 35.39
CA TRP A 356 6.98 -27.14 35.07
C TRP A 356 7.81 -27.31 36.34
N GLN A 357 8.02 -28.56 36.76
CA GLN A 357 8.97 -28.86 37.84
C GLN A 357 10.43 -28.66 37.41
N GLN A 358 10.70 -28.88 36.13
CA GLN A 358 11.97 -28.57 35.47
C GLN A 358 11.64 -27.96 34.12
N VAL A 359 12.36 -26.90 33.75
CA VAL A 359 12.18 -26.24 32.45
C VAL A 359 12.52 -27.23 31.35
N PRO A 360 11.57 -27.59 30.47
CA PRO A 360 11.83 -28.52 29.38
C PRO A 360 12.85 -27.89 28.41
N THR A 361 13.86 -28.66 28.02
CA THR A 361 14.83 -28.23 27.01
C THR A 361 14.13 -28.09 25.66
N VAL A 362 14.09 -26.87 25.11
CA VAL A 362 13.56 -26.67 23.76
C VAL A 362 14.64 -27.04 22.75
N PRO A 363 14.34 -27.87 21.74
CA PRO A 363 15.31 -28.21 20.71
C PRO A 363 15.79 -26.98 19.94
N ASP A 364 17.07 -26.95 19.60
CA ASP A 364 17.63 -25.93 18.70
C ASP A 364 16.97 -26.04 17.32
N GLY A 365 16.22 -25.00 16.92
CA GLY A 365 15.62 -24.94 15.59
C GLY A 365 14.33 -24.12 15.52
N LEU A 366 13.76 -24.07 14.32
CA LEU A 366 12.40 -23.54 14.11
C LEU A 366 11.38 -24.56 14.64
N PRO A 367 10.25 -24.11 15.22
CA PRO A 367 9.18 -25.02 15.61
C PRO A 367 8.64 -25.75 14.37
N SER A 368 8.19 -26.99 14.56
CA SER A 368 7.44 -27.70 13.50
C SER A 368 6.16 -26.94 13.16
N VAL A 369 5.60 -27.19 11.96
CA VAL A 369 4.32 -26.58 11.56
C VAL A 369 3.22 -26.89 12.57
N GLU A 370 3.23 -28.09 13.15
CA GLU A 370 2.29 -28.53 14.17
C GLU A 370 2.49 -27.78 15.49
N ALA A 371 3.74 -27.62 15.95
CA ALA A 371 4.05 -26.82 17.13
C ALA A 371 3.66 -25.35 16.95
N ALA A 372 3.94 -24.77 15.78
CA ALA A 372 3.50 -23.42 15.45
C ALA A 372 1.98 -23.29 15.46
N ARG A 373 1.23 -24.29 14.96
CA ARG A 373 -0.24 -24.29 15.00
C ARG A 373 -0.81 -24.26 16.43
N MET A 374 -0.08 -24.77 17.42
CA MET A 374 -0.51 -24.71 18.82
C MET A 374 -0.38 -23.30 19.41
N ILE A 375 0.56 -22.49 18.90
CA ILE A 375 0.83 -21.12 19.37
C ILE A 375 -0.20 -20.13 18.81
N PHE A 376 -0.71 -20.38 17.60
CA PHE A 376 -1.67 -19.47 16.96
C PHE A 376 -3.14 -19.83 17.30
N PRO A 377 -4.03 -18.84 17.49
CA PRO A 377 -5.45 -19.11 17.74
C PRO A 377 -6.10 -19.96 16.65
N LYS A 378 -6.99 -20.89 17.02
CA LYS A 378 -7.64 -21.87 16.11
C LYS A 378 -8.28 -21.29 14.85
N ASN A 379 -8.65 -20.00 14.85
CA ASN A 379 -9.32 -19.33 13.74
C ASN A 379 -8.40 -18.42 12.90
N MET A 380 -7.10 -18.39 13.19
CA MET A 380 -6.15 -17.54 12.50
C MET A 380 -5.72 -18.17 11.17
N LYS A 381 -6.06 -17.52 10.06
CA LYS A 381 -5.69 -17.98 8.70
C LYS A 381 -4.31 -17.48 8.31
N VAL A 382 -3.27 -17.99 8.98
CA VAL A 382 -1.88 -17.75 8.56
C VAL A 382 -1.36 -18.98 7.84
N ASN A 383 -0.69 -18.76 6.71
CA ASN A 383 0.08 -19.80 6.04
C ASN A 383 1.40 -19.99 6.82
N LEU A 384 1.34 -20.84 7.85
CA LEU A 384 2.47 -21.09 8.75
C LEU A 384 3.66 -21.73 8.03
N GLU A 385 3.41 -22.54 7.00
CA GLU A 385 4.46 -23.10 6.16
C GLU A 385 5.24 -22.00 5.44
N ALA A 386 4.53 -21.04 4.83
CA ALA A 386 5.18 -19.91 4.17
C ALA A 386 5.97 -19.04 5.17
N LEU A 387 5.44 -18.82 6.37
CA LEU A 387 6.10 -18.03 7.41
C LEU A 387 7.39 -18.71 7.89
N LEU A 388 7.31 -20.00 8.26
CA LEU A 388 8.46 -20.76 8.74
C LEU A 388 9.51 -20.96 7.63
N HIS A 389 9.07 -21.17 6.39
CA HIS A 389 9.98 -21.25 5.24
C HIS A 389 10.70 -19.92 5.00
N GLN A 390 9.99 -18.79 5.11
CA GLN A 390 10.60 -17.47 4.97
C GLN A 390 11.68 -17.24 6.04
N GLU A 391 11.39 -17.57 7.30
CA GLU A 391 12.38 -17.46 8.39
C GLU A 391 13.56 -18.40 8.21
N MET A 392 13.34 -19.60 7.66
CA MET A 392 14.43 -20.50 7.33
C MET A 392 15.36 -19.88 6.28
N GLU A 393 14.81 -19.27 5.23
CA GLU A 393 15.60 -18.62 4.18
C GLU A 393 16.34 -17.37 4.68
N THR A 394 15.73 -16.55 5.54
CA THR A 394 16.41 -15.40 6.16
C THR A 394 17.55 -15.86 7.07
N LEU A 395 17.37 -16.92 7.85
CA LEU A 395 18.42 -17.50 8.69
C LEU A 395 19.56 -18.08 7.84
N LYS A 396 19.26 -18.78 6.74
CA LYS A 396 20.28 -19.25 5.78
C LYS A 396 21.08 -18.08 5.20
N GLN A 397 20.40 -17.01 4.79
CA GLN A 397 21.05 -15.80 4.26
C GLN A 397 21.94 -15.13 5.32
N ARG A 398 21.47 -14.99 6.56
CA ARG A 398 22.25 -14.42 7.67
C ARG A 398 23.49 -15.27 7.98
N ARG A 399 23.35 -16.60 8.05
CA ARG A 399 24.48 -17.52 8.24
C ARG A 399 25.48 -17.42 7.09
N ALA A 400 25.01 -17.31 5.85
CA ALA A 400 25.89 -17.11 4.70
C ALA A 400 26.62 -15.76 4.76
N ALA A 401 25.95 -14.68 5.19
CA ALA A 401 26.55 -13.38 5.39
C ALA A 401 27.62 -13.37 6.49
N LEU A 402 27.32 -13.96 7.65
CA LEU A 402 28.29 -14.11 8.76
C LEU A 402 29.51 -14.94 8.34
N LYS A 403 29.31 -16.03 7.59
CA LYS A 403 30.43 -16.81 7.03
C LYS A 403 31.27 -16.00 6.06
N ARG A 404 30.68 -15.11 5.26
CA ARG A 404 31.42 -14.19 4.37
C ARG A 404 32.21 -13.16 5.19
N GLN A 405 31.60 -12.54 6.19
CA GLN A 405 32.27 -11.59 7.08
C GLN A 405 33.44 -12.23 7.83
N SER A 406 33.25 -13.43 8.37
CA SER A 406 34.33 -14.19 9.04
C SER A 406 35.48 -14.54 8.08
N LYS A 407 35.17 -14.94 6.84
CA LYS A 407 36.20 -15.18 5.81
C LYS A 407 36.96 -13.91 5.45
N GLU A 408 36.28 -12.78 5.33
CA GLU A 408 36.92 -11.51 4.99
C GLU A 408 37.81 -11.02 6.14
N ALA A 409 37.32 -11.07 7.38
CA ALA A 409 38.11 -10.78 8.57
C ALA A 409 39.38 -11.66 8.66
N ALA A 410 39.26 -12.94 8.32
CA ALA A 410 40.41 -13.85 8.29
C ALA A 410 41.43 -13.51 7.17
N LYS A 411 40.99 -13.00 6.02
CA LYS A 411 41.89 -12.50 4.97
C LYS A 411 42.59 -11.23 5.41
N ASP A 412 41.86 -10.28 6.00
CA ASP A 412 42.42 -9.02 6.50
C ASP A 412 43.47 -9.30 7.58
N GLN A 413 43.20 -10.24 8.49
CA GLN A 413 44.15 -10.67 9.50
C GLN A 413 45.42 -11.29 8.87
N LYS A 414 45.28 -12.12 7.83
CA LYS A 414 46.43 -12.67 7.08
C LYS A 414 47.23 -11.59 6.36
N LEU A 415 46.56 -10.60 5.75
CA LEU A 415 47.21 -9.48 5.07
C LEU A 415 47.99 -8.62 6.06
N LEU A 416 47.41 -8.31 7.22
CA LEU A 416 48.07 -7.60 8.31
C LEU A 416 49.29 -8.37 8.83
N ALA A 417 49.17 -9.70 9.01
CA ALA A 417 50.29 -10.55 9.42
C ALA A 417 51.43 -10.55 8.39
N ALA A 418 51.11 -10.64 7.09
CA ALA A 418 52.10 -10.57 6.01
C ALA A 418 52.80 -9.20 5.94
N LYS A 419 52.04 -8.10 6.11
CA LYS A 419 52.59 -6.73 6.17
C LYS A 419 53.55 -6.59 7.36
N ARG A 420 53.18 -7.10 8.54
CA ARG A 420 54.06 -7.13 9.72
C ARG A 420 55.35 -7.90 9.46
N GLN A 421 55.29 -9.08 8.82
CA GLN A 421 56.50 -9.84 8.48
C GLN A 421 57.42 -9.11 7.49
N ARG A 422 56.87 -8.42 6.48
CA ARG A 422 57.67 -7.61 5.54
C ARG A 422 58.38 -6.46 6.25
N LEU A 423 57.68 -5.76 7.15
CA LEU A 423 58.27 -4.69 7.96
C LEU A 423 59.40 -5.22 8.85
N LEU A 424 59.18 -6.33 9.55
CA LEU A 424 60.22 -6.98 10.37
C LEU A 424 61.45 -7.40 9.54
N LYS A 425 61.24 -7.88 8.31
CA LYS A 425 62.34 -8.23 7.40
C LYS A 425 63.11 -6.99 6.91
N ALA A 426 62.41 -5.90 6.59
CA ALA A 426 63.04 -4.64 6.21
C ALA A 426 63.82 -4.02 7.37
N ALA A 427 63.33 -4.18 8.61
CA ALA A 427 63.98 -3.71 9.82
C ALA A 427 65.30 -4.43 10.16
N LYS A 428 65.52 -5.67 9.66
CA LYS A 428 66.72 -6.49 9.97
C LYS A 428 68.07 -5.93 9.47
N GLY A 429 68.11 -4.75 8.87
CA GLY A 429 69.35 -4.07 8.48
C GLY A 429 69.38 -2.58 8.80
N LEU A 430 68.37 -2.06 9.54
CA LEU A 430 68.30 -0.66 9.92
C LEU A 430 68.96 -0.46 11.29
N SER A 431 69.69 0.64 11.45
CA SER A 431 70.23 1.01 12.77
C SER A 431 69.10 1.43 13.71
N ALA A 432 69.35 1.42 15.02
CA ALA A 432 68.35 1.87 16.00
C ALA A 432 67.86 3.30 15.74
N ALA A 433 68.75 4.19 15.28
CA ALA A 433 68.41 5.57 14.94
C ALA A 433 67.47 5.67 13.72
N ASP A 434 67.66 4.83 12.71
CA ASP A 434 66.80 4.82 11.52
C ASP A 434 65.39 4.27 11.84
N LEU A 435 65.32 3.31 12.77
CA LEU A 435 64.06 2.77 13.28
C LEU A 435 63.25 3.81 14.06
N GLU A 436 63.92 4.63 14.87
CA GLU A 436 63.31 5.70 15.67
C GLU A 436 62.79 6.83 14.77
N LEU A 437 63.55 7.21 13.74
CA LEU A 437 63.13 8.20 12.74
C LEU A 437 61.91 7.71 11.92
N LEU A 438 61.85 6.42 11.57
CA LEU A 438 60.69 5.84 10.89
C LEU A 438 59.45 5.78 11.78
N LEU A 439 59.61 5.55 13.10
CA LEU A 439 58.50 5.58 14.04
C LEU A 439 57.94 6.99 14.24
N GLN A 440 58.80 8.01 14.33
CA GLN A 440 58.37 9.42 14.36
C GLN A 440 57.58 9.80 13.10
N ARG A 441 58.08 9.45 11.91
CA ARG A 441 57.38 9.72 10.64
C ARG A 441 56.07 8.96 10.44
N ALA A 442 55.83 7.88 11.18
CA ALA A 442 54.58 7.12 11.11
C ALA A 442 53.52 7.64 12.10
N GLN A 443 53.90 8.52 13.03
CA GLN A 443 53.01 9.17 14.00
C GLN A 443 52.56 10.56 13.55
N GLU A 444 53.35 11.23 12.71
CA GLU A 444 52.95 12.38 11.89
C GLU A 444 52.03 11.94 10.73
#